data_AF-A0A2G5IYG5-F1
#
_entry.id   AF-A0A2G5IYG5-F1
#
_cell.length_a   1.000
_cell.length_b   1.000
_cell.length_c   1.000
_cell.angle_alpha   90.00
_cell.angle_beta   90.00
_cell.angle_gamma   90.00
#
_symmetry.space_group_name_H-M   'P 1'
#
loop_
_entity.id
_entity.type
_entity.pdbx_description
1 polymer ?
#
loop_
_entity_poly.entity_id
_entity_poly.type
_entity_poly.pdbx_seq_one_letter_code
_entity_poly.pdbx_strand_id
1 'polypeptide(L)'
;MADDLTLGEIRSELQRLASLACSIERPKPTRINGPEHQWPGHEWDLREMTPPHGTKDKVWVIRTVDERDAADGLVYVSTPESMYPGLDFVPLYASDARLLAMALLAAADRADHEALGVPRLEDRRKAG
;
A
#
# COMPACT_ATOMS: atom_id res chain seq x y z
N MET A 1 5.90 3.09 -35.98
CA MET A 1 6.83 4.13 -35.50
C MET A 1 6.26 4.65 -34.20
N ALA A 2 6.73 4.13 -33.06
CA ALA A 2 6.18 4.44 -31.75
C ALA A 2 7.31 4.44 -30.71
N ASP A 3 8.29 5.32 -30.89
CA ASP A 3 9.54 5.26 -30.12
C ASP A 3 9.99 6.58 -29.50
N ASP A 4 9.09 7.57 -29.39
CA ASP A 4 9.42 8.86 -28.74
C ASP A 4 8.44 9.17 -27.59
N LEU A 5 8.26 8.22 -26.68
CA LEU A 5 7.73 8.55 -25.36
C LEU A 5 8.89 8.98 -24.48
N THR A 6 8.91 10.25 -24.08
CA THR A 6 9.90 10.75 -23.14
C THR A 6 9.72 10.08 -21.77
N LEU A 7 10.79 10.00 -20.99
CA LEU A 7 10.74 9.43 -19.64
C LEU A 7 9.71 10.15 -18.72
N GLY A 8 9.46 11.44 -18.98
CA GLY A 8 8.43 12.21 -18.28
C GLY A 8 7.01 11.77 -18.62
N GLU A 9 6.74 11.43 -19.87
CA GLU A 9 5.45 10.93 -20.34
C GLU A 9 5.19 9.51 -19.85
N ILE A 10 6.24 8.66 -19.81
CA ILE A 10 6.17 7.32 -19.22
C ILE A 10 5.83 7.41 -17.72
N ARG A 11 6.47 8.33 -16.98
CA ARG A 11 6.19 8.54 -15.56
C ARG A 11 4.78 9.06 -15.30
N SER A 12 4.33 10.01 -16.13
CA SER A 12 2.98 10.58 -16.02
C SER A 12 1.90 9.55 -16.35
N GLU A 13 2.13 8.74 -17.38
CA GLU A 13 1.22 7.67 -17.78
C GLU A 13 1.21 6.54 -16.75
N LEU A 14 2.35 6.16 -16.18
CA LEU A 14 2.41 5.21 -15.06
C LEU A 14 1.69 5.74 -13.82
N GLN A 15 1.85 7.03 -13.49
CA GLN A 15 1.15 7.64 -12.36
C GLN A 15 -0.37 7.71 -12.59
N ARG A 16 -0.79 8.01 -13.82
CA ARG A 16 -2.19 7.99 -14.24
C ARG A 16 -2.77 6.59 -14.16
N LEU A 17 -2.09 5.60 -14.74
CA LEU A 17 -2.50 4.19 -14.74
C LEU A 17 -2.50 3.58 -13.35
N ALA A 18 -1.55 3.93 -12.48
CA ALA A 18 -1.56 3.54 -11.07
C ALA A 18 -2.75 4.19 -10.33
N SER A 19 -3.07 5.46 -10.63
CA SER A 19 -4.24 6.11 -10.04
C SER A 19 -5.57 5.49 -10.51
N LEU A 20 -5.62 5.00 -11.76
CA LEU A 20 -6.76 4.30 -12.36
C LEU A 20 -6.87 2.84 -11.90
N ALA A 21 -5.76 2.12 -11.73
CA ALA A 21 -5.75 0.79 -11.13
C ALA A 21 -6.23 0.83 -9.67
N CYS A 22 -6.00 1.95 -8.98
CA CYS A 22 -6.57 2.24 -7.66
C CYS A 22 -8.05 2.70 -7.68
N SER A 23 -8.76 2.67 -8.81
CA SER A 23 -10.09 3.33 -8.96
C SER A 23 -11.31 2.44 -8.77
N ILE A 24 -11.22 1.22 -8.20
CA ILE A 24 -12.44 0.51 -7.76
C ILE A 24 -12.83 0.93 -6.33
N GLU A 25 -11.87 1.38 -5.51
CA GLU A 25 -11.98 2.37 -4.42
C GLU A 25 -10.64 2.27 -3.66
N ARG A 26 -9.95 3.38 -3.41
CA ARG A 26 -8.83 3.34 -2.45
C ARG A 26 -9.35 2.82 -1.12
N PRO A 27 -8.59 1.99 -0.37
CA PRO A 27 -9.03 1.55 0.94
C PRO A 27 -9.33 2.78 1.79
N LYS A 28 -10.57 2.90 2.26
CA LYS A 28 -10.97 3.97 3.18
C LYS A 28 -10.28 3.71 4.52
N PRO A 29 -9.87 4.76 5.25
CA PRO A 29 -9.32 4.56 6.59
C PRO A 29 -10.38 3.88 7.47
N THR A 30 -9.94 2.90 8.26
CA THR A 30 -10.78 2.23 9.26
C THR A 30 -11.18 3.22 10.36
N ARG A 31 -10.32 4.19 10.66
CA ARG A 31 -10.56 5.25 11.65
C ARG A 31 -9.92 6.57 11.22
N ILE A 32 -10.57 7.67 11.60
CA ILE A 32 -10.02 9.02 11.49
C ILE A 32 -9.96 9.60 12.91
N ASN A 33 -8.75 9.85 13.39
CA ASN A 33 -8.50 10.40 14.72
C ASN A 33 -8.53 11.93 14.66
N GLY A 34 -9.34 12.54 15.52
CA GLY A 34 -9.42 14.01 15.62
C GLY A 34 -8.17 14.66 16.20
N PRO A 35 -8.08 16.01 16.18
CA PRO A 35 -6.88 16.76 16.58
C PRO A 35 -6.50 16.59 18.06
N GLU A 36 -7.46 16.25 18.93
CA GLU A 36 -7.23 16.01 20.36
C GLU A 36 -6.67 14.61 20.67
N HIS A 37 -6.55 13.75 19.66
CA HIS A 37 -6.00 12.41 19.81
C HIS A 37 -4.47 12.46 19.91
N GLN A 38 -3.85 11.52 20.64
CA GLN A 38 -2.39 11.40 20.71
C GLN A 38 -1.72 11.21 19.34
N TRP A 39 -2.50 10.69 18.37
CA TRP A 39 -2.09 10.44 16.99
C TRP A 39 -3.19 10.93 16.04
N PRO A 40 -3.30 12.24 15.77
CA PRO A 40 -4.33 12.78 14.89
C PRO A 40 -4.04 12.39 13.44
N GLY A 41 -5.08 12.03 12.67
CA GLY A 41 -4.93 11.62 11.27
C GLY A 41 -5.64 10.31 10.93
N HIS A 42 -5.25 9.71 9.80
CA HIS A 42 -5.92 8.52 9.25
C HIS A 42 -5.26 7.24 9.71
N GLU A 43 -6.08 6.22 9.98
CA GLU A 43 -5.65 4.88 10.39
C GLU A 43 -6.34 3.83 9.50
N TRP A 44 -5.53 2.92 8.96
CA TRP A 44 -5.98 1.70 8.29
C TRP A 44 -5.55 0.52 9.13
N ASP A 45 -6.54 -0.25 9.55
CA ASP A 45 -6.34 -1.49 10.29
C ASP A 45 -6.70 -2.64 9.36
N LEU A 46 -5.69 -3.41 8.95
CA LEU A 46 -5.81 -4.50 7.99
C LEU A 46 -6.08 -5.85 8.67
N ARG A 47 -6.67 -5.87 9.87
CA ARG A 47 -7.30 -7.08 10.43
C ARG A 47 -8.23 -7.68 9.38
N GLU A 48 -7.94 -8.89 8.89
CA GLU A 48 -8.92 -9.61 8.09
C GLU A 48 -10.23 -9.77 8.88
N MET A 49 -11.33 -9.54 8.17
CA MET A 49 -12.65 -10.09 8.49
C MET A 49 -12.46 -11.54 8.96
N THR A 50 -12.82 -11.80 10.22
CA THR A 50 -12.63 -13.07 10.91
C THR A 50 -12.96 -14.29 10.03
N PRO A 51 -12.02 -15.23 9.79
CA PRO A 51 -12.40 -16.56 9.33
C PRO A 51 -13.29 -17.22 10.40
N PRO A 52 -14.31 -18.02 10.05
CA PRO A 52 -15.31 -18.54 11.00
C PRO A 52 -14.73 -19.26 12.24
N HIS A 53 -13.49 -19.76 12.18
CA HIS A 53 -12.88 -20.60 13.20
C HIS A 53 -11.39 -20.31 13.48
N GLY A 54 -10.95 -19.05 13.48
CA GLY A 54 -9.55 -18.68 13.77
C GLY A 54 -9.40 -17.80 15.02
N THR A 55 -8.30 -18.00 15.77
CA THR A 55 -7.78 -16.97 16.70
C THR A 55 -7.24 -15.82 15.86
N LYS A 56 -7.91 -14.66 15.89
CA LYS A 56 -7.34 -13.39 15.44
C LYS A 56 -6.00 -13.17 16.17
N ASP A 57 -5.02 -12.55 15.50
CA ASP A 57 -4.03 -11.63 16.10
C ASP A 57 -2.79 -11.41 15.21
N LYS A 58 -2.97 -11.23 13.90
CA LYS A 58 -1.88 -10.70 13.04
C LYS A 58 -2.39 -9.47 12.32
N VAL A 59 -2.08 -8.30 12.89
CA VAL A 59 -2.63 -7.02 12.44
C VAL A 59 -1.53 -6.15 11.86
N TRP A 60 -1.70 -5.76 10.60
CA TRP A 60 -1.00 -4.60 10.08
C TRP A 60 -1.83 -3.36 10.42
N VAL A 61 -1.21 -2.39 11.08
CA VAL A 61 -1.82 -1.07 11.31
C VAL A 61 -0.97 -0.04 10.59
N ILE A 62 -1.60 0.77 9.75
CA ILE A 62 -0.95 1.84 8.98
C ILE A 62 -1.58 3.16 9.41
N ARG A 63 -0.76 4.17 9.67
CA ARG A 63 -1.22 5.50 10.09
C ARG A 63 -0.52 6.63 9.32
N THR A 64 -1.24 7.71 9.12
CA THR A 64 -0.66 9.03 8.85
C THR A 64 -0.92 9.93 10.06
N VAL A 65 0.01 10.84 10.32
CA VAL A 65 -0.14 11.86 11.36
C VAL A 65 -0.28 13.21 10.70
N ASP A 66 -1.29 13.98 11.08
CA ASP A 66 -1.54 15.32 10.58
C ASP A 66 -0.57 16.34 11.24
N GLU A 67 0.73 16.10 11.13
CA GLU A 67 1.79 17.02 11.58
C GLU A 67 2.22 17.94 10.44
N ARG A 68 2.33 19.25 10.73
CA ARG A 68 2.66 20.27 9.74
C ARG A 68 4.16 20.39 9.41
N ASP A 69 5.04 19.75 10.19
CA ASP A 69 6.49 20.01 10.16
C ASP A 69 7.36 18.90 9.52
N ALA A 70 6.77 17.82 9.01
CA ALA A 70 7.54 16.79 8.29
C ALA A 70 7.73 17.19 6.81
N ALA A 71 8.94 17.64 6.45
CA ALA A 71 9.29 18.07 5.09
C ALA A 71 9.03 16.99 4.01
N ASP A 72 9.16 15.72 4.39
CA ASP A 72 8.75 14.55 3.63
C ASP A 72 7.74 13.77 4.47
N GLY A 73 6.46 13.86 4.16
CA GLY A 73 5.39 13.26 4.96
C GLY A 73 5.67 11.79 5.33
N LEU A 74 5.38 11.43 6.58
CA LEU A 74 5.65 10.11 7.13
C LEU A 74 4.39 9.22 7.14
N VAL A 75 4.62 7.93 6.98
CA VAL A 75 3.64 6.86 7.21
C VAL A 75 4.19 5.96 8.30
N TYR A 76 3.34 5.60 9.26
CA TYR A 76 3.71 4.77 10.40
C TYR A 76 3.11 3.39 10.21
N VAL A 77 3.92 2.34 10.27
CA VAL A 77 3.50 0.96 10.03
C VAL A 77 3.81 0.10 11.26
N SER A 78 2.78 -0.56 11.78
CA SER A 78 2.91 -1.63 12.77
C SER A 78 2.69 -2.97 12.08
N THR A 79 3.57 -3.94 12.36
CA THR A 79 3.52 -5.27 11.76
C THR A 79 3.06 -6.32 12.78
N PRO A 80 2.54 -7.47 12.31
CA PRO A 80 2.17 -8.58 13.20
C PRO A 80 3.30 -9.13 14.06
N GLU A 81 4.54 -9.01 13.58
CA GLU A 81 5.74 -9.55 14.24
C GLU A 81 6.39 -8.52 15.17
N SER A 82 5.73 -7.37 15.38
CA SER A 82 6.18 -6.36 16.34
C SER A 82 6.10 -6.87 17.79
N MET A 83 6.90 -6.30 18.68
CA MET A 83 6.85 -6.62 20.12
C MET A 83 5.48 -6.25 20.72
N TYR A 84 4.91 -5.12 20.29
CA TYR A 84 3.54 -4.71 20.61
C TYR A 84 2.76 -4.32 19.32
N PRO A 85 2.14 -5.29 18.62
CA PRO A 85 1.38 -5.02 17.40
C PRO A 85 0.26 -3.99 17.60
N GLY A 86 0.19 -2.99 16.72
CA GLY A 86 -0.75 -1.87 16.79
C GLY A 86 -0.38 -0.76 17.79
N LEU A 87 0.70 -0.93 18.55
CA LEU A 87 1.23 0.07 19.50
C LEU A 87 2.65 0.53 19.12
N ASP A 88 3.46 -0.39 18.60
CA ASP A 88 4.79 -0.09 18.07
C ASP A 88 4.72 0.18 16.58
N PHE A 89 5.24 1.32 16.15
CA PHE A 89 5.22 1.75 14.76
C PHE A 89 6.62 2.05 14.25
N VAL A 90 6.91 1.59 13.04
CA VAL A 90 8.09 1.98 12.26
C VAL A 90 7.69 3.13 11.34
N PRO A 91 8.35 4.30 11.42
CA PRO A 91 8.12 5.38 10.49
C PRO A 91 8.79 5.08 9.14
N LEU A 92 8.10 5.40 8.05
CA LEU A 92 8.58 5.35 6.68
C LEU A 92 8.30 6.68 6.00
N TYR A 93 9.24 7.15 5.18
CA TYR A 93 8.94 8.25 4.26
C TYR A 93 7.86 7.81 3.27
N ALA A 94 6.99 8.75 2.86
CA ALA A 94 5.95 8.46 1.87
C ALA A 94 6.50 7.90 0.55
N SER A 95 7.73 8.26 0.16
CA SER A 95 8.42 7.68 -1.00
C SER A 95 8.69 6.19 -0.82
N ASP A 96 9.24 5.80 0.34
CA ASP A 96 9.60 4.43 0.65
C ASP A 96 8.35 3.57 0.82
N ALA A 97 7.31 4.13 1.44
CA ALA A 97 6.01 3.47 1.55
C ALA A 97 5.40 3.16 0.17
N ARG A 98 5.54 4.06 -0.82
CA ARG A 98 5.09 3.81 -2.21
C ARG A 98 5.92 2.72 -2.89
N LEU A 99 7.24 2.74 -2.74
CA LEU A 99 8.11 1.69 -3.28
C LEU A 99 7.78 0.32 -2.68
N LEU A 100 7.57 0.27 -1.36
CA LEU A 100 7.15 -0.93 -0.65
C LEU A 100 5.80 -1.44 -1.18
N ALA A 101 4.80 -0.57 -1.34
CA ALA A 101 3.50 -0.94 -1.89
C ALA A 101 3.61 -1.54 -3.30
N MET A 102 4.44 -0.96 -4.16
CA MET A 102 4.68 -1.50 -5.50
C MET A 102 5.39 -2.86 -5.47
N ALA A 103 6.35 -3.05 -4.58
CA ALA A 103 7.04 -4.33 -4.40
C ALA A 103 6.08 -5.42 -3.90
N LEU A 104 5.20 -5.09 -2.94
CA LEU A 104 4.18 -6.00 -2.42
C LEU A 104 3.19 -6.41 -3.52
N LEU A 105 2.75 -5.45 -4.35
CA LEU A 105 1.87 -5.74 -5.49
C LEU A 105 2.53 -6.69 -6.49
N ALA A 106 3.78 -6.42 -6.88
CA ALA A 106 4.51 -7.30 -7.81
C ALA A 106 4.73 -8.72 -7.24
N ALA A 107 4.95 -8.83 -5.92
CA ALA A 107 5.05 -10.12 -5.24
C ALA A 107 3.71 -10.88 -5.22
N ALA A 108 2.60 -10.17 -4.98
CA ALA A 108 1.25 -10.75 -5.04
C ALA A 108 0.93 -11.27 -6.45
N ASP A 109 1.17 -10.46 -7.49
CA ASP A 109 0.99 -10.86 -8.90
C ASP A 109 1.79 -12.13 -9.23
N ARG A 110 3.01 -12.24 -8.70
CA ARG A 110 3.85 -13.44 -8.87
C ARG A 110 3.26 -14.66 -8.17
N ALA A 111 2.74 -14.49 -6.96
CA ALA A 111 2.10 -15.55 -6.20
C ALA A 111 0.81 -16.04 -6.87
N ASP A 112 -0.03 -15.11 -7.35
CA ASP A 112 -1.28 -15.43 -8.06
C ASP A 112 -1.03 -16.15 -9.38
N HIS A 113 0.04 -15.78 -10.11
CA HIS A 113 0.45 -16.51 -11.30
C HIS A 113 0.76 -17.98 -11.00
N GLU A 114 1.54 -18.24 -9.94
CA GLU A 114 1.91 -19.60 -9.55
C GLU A 114 0.72 -20.39 -9.00
N ALA A 115 -0.14 -19.75 -8.19
CA ALA A 115 -1.24 -20.43 -7.51
C ALA A 115 -2.48 -20.64 -8.40
N LEU A 116 -2.79 -19.67 -9.27
CA LEU A 116 -4.05 -19.60 -10.01
C LEU A 116 -3.85 -19.62 -11.53
N GLY A 117 -2.61 -19.73 -12.01
CA GLY A 117 -2.28 -19.72 -13.43
C GLY A 117 -2.63 -18.40 -14.12
N VAL A 118 -2.77 -17.30 -13.34
CA VAL A 118 -3.12 -15.98 -13.87
C VAL A 118 -1.93 -15.46 -14.70
N PRO A 119 -2.12 -15.09 -15.99
CA PRO A 119 -1.02 -14.60 -16.81
C PRO A 119 -0.42 -13.31 -16.27
N ARG A 120 0.91 -13.20 -16.22
CA ARG A 120 1.59 -11.98 -15.75
C ARG A 120 1.48 -10.89 -16.81
N LEU A 121 1.56 -9.63 -16.37
CA LEU A 121 1.70 -8.48 -17.28
C LEU A 121 2.92 -8.61 -18.20
N GLU A 122 4.01 -9.21 -17.71
CA GLU A 122 5.22 -9.50 -18.48
C GLU A 122 4.98 -10.53 -19.60
N ASP A 123 4.10 -11.52 -19.37
CA ASP A 123 3.75 -12.53 -20.38
C ASP A 123 2.98 -11.91 -21.53
N ARG A 124 2.12 -10.92 -21.23
CA ARG A 124 1.38 -10.15 -22.24
C ARG A 124 2.27 -9.26 -23.11
N ARG A 125 3.38 -8.74 -22.56
CA ARG A 125 4.34 -7.91 -23.31
C ARG A 125 5.18 -8.69 -24.32
N LYS A 126 5.31 -10.02 -24.16
CA LYS A 126 6.04 -10.89 -25.10
C LYS A 126 5.18 -11.43 -26.25
N ALA A 127 3.86 -11.23 -26.17
CA ALA A 127 2.89 -11.75 -27.13
C ALA A 127 2.48 -10.74 -28.22
N GLY A 128 3.03 -9.52 -28.20
CA GLY A 128 2.87 -8.48 -29.23
C GLY A 128 4.21 -8.02 -29.74
#